data_AF-A0AAJ7EAS3-F1
#
_entry.id   AF-A0AAJ7EAS3-F1
#
_cell.length_a   1.000
_cell.length_b   1.000
_cell.length_c   1.000
_cell.angle_alpha   90.00
_cell.angle_beta   90.00
_cell.angle_gamma   90.00
#
_symmetry.space_group_name_H-M   'P 1'
#
loop_
_entity.id
_entity.type
_entity.pdbx_description
1 polymer ?
#
loop_
_entity_poly.entity_id
_entity_poly.type
_entity_poly.pdbx_seq_one_letter_code
_entity_poly.pdbx_strand_id
1 'polypeptide(L)'
;MMTIDISIIIPIHNGEKWINNCMKSIANQTIFRTLTKVEIVVFNDGSNDNTDEFLQRWGQYFKGREINFLITGSEHPKGVGAAKNGAVRLSSGLYLCFQDIDDSMHPDRILLQWNYARFNNNTLIGSKVTRTPINSTPRFVRWANTLEPFQLKQQIYLSYGPTILMPTWFCHRSVYNNVGGFVETGQGTPEDLIFFYTHIDRGGELHRVDKELVNYTYHKCSTTFSISRKAIQLIQLHRLENIVLSQWKQFTVWNAGKSGRKFVRSLSPNIQKKVIGFCDVDKKKIGSVIELYCPKQRKVIIKLPVVHFTEAKLPIIICMKLDLTNGEFERNLQSLNLIEGKDYYLFG
;
A
#
# COMPACT_ATOMS: atom_id res chain seq x y z
N MET A 1 32.01 -8.04 -16.05
CA MET A 1 31.50 -8.14 -14.67
C MET A 1 30.40 -9.17 -14.65
N MET A 2 30.38 -10.09 -13.68
CA MET A 2 29.22 -10.98 -13.51
C MET A 2 27.99 -10.15 -13.18
N THR A 3 26.92 -10.33 -13.95
CA THR A 3 25.65 -9.61 -13.78
C THR A 3 24.93 -10.12 -12.54
N ILE A 4 24.55 -9.22 -11.63
CA ILE A 4 23.67 -9.55 -10.50
C ILE A 4 22.22 -9.58 -11.01
N ASP A 5 21.46 -10.60 -10.63
CA ASP A 5 20.06 -10.73 -11.03
C ASP A 5 19.15 -9.98 -10.05
N ILE A 6 19.32 -10.18 -8.74
CA ILE A 6 18.40 -9.68 -7.72
C ILE A 6 19.16 -8.92 -6.64
N SER A 7 18.69 -7.71 -6.32
CA SER A 7 19.12 -6.94 -5.16
C SER A 7 18.05 -6.98 -4.08
N ILE A 8 18.40 -7.51 -2.91
CA ILE A 8 17.56 -7.39 -1.70
C ILE A 8 17.85 -6.03 -1.08
N ILE A 9 16.85 -5.16 -1.03
CA ILE A 9 16.93 -3.76 -0.59
C ILE A 9 16.40 -3.66 0.84
N ILE A 10 17.28 -3.35 1.78
CA ILE A 10 16.98 -3.34 3.22
C ILE A 10 17.25 -1.95 3.81
N PRO A 11 16.21 -1.12 4.05
CA PRO A 11 16.35 0.07 4.88
C PRO A 11 16.42 -0.35 6.36
N ILE A 12 17.31 0.28 7.12
CA ILE A 12 17.44 0.02 8.57
C ILE A 12 17.68 1.32 9.34
N HIS A 13 16.92 1.50 10.41
CA HIS A 13 17.17 2.50 11.45
C HIS A 13 16.81 1.86 12.79
N ASN A 14 17.77 1.76 13.70
CA ASN A 14 17.63 1.13 15.00
C ASN A 14 17.04 -0.29 14.94
N GLY A 15 17.70 -1.15 14.17
CA GLY A 15 17.24 -2.51 13.84
C GLY A 15 17.81 -3.61 14.72
N GLU A 16 18.53 -3.31 15.81
CA GLU A 16 19.25 -4.28 16.64
C GLU A 16 18.41 -5.50 17.03
N LYS A 17 17.16 -5.29 17.46
CA LYS A 17 16.29 -6.39 17.92
C LYS A 17 15.73 -7.26 16.79
N TRP A 18 15.77 -6.82 15.53
CA TRP A 18 15.10 -7.49 14.41
C TRP A 18 16.07 -8.07 13.39
N ILE A 19 17.27 -7.50 13.28
CA ILE A 19 18.27 -7.88 12.28
C ILE A 19 18.56 -9.37 12.23
N ASN A 20 18.66 -10.03 13.39
CA ASN A 20 18.91 -11.48 13.42
C ASN A 20 17.77 -12.30 12.82
N ASN A 21 16.51 -11.91 13.03
CA ASN A 21 15.38 -12.62 12.45
C ASN A 21 15.28 -12.38 10.93
N CYS A 22 15.41 -11.12 10.52
CA CYS A 22 15.38 -10.72 9.11
C CYS A 22 16.51 -11.42 8.31
N MET A 23 17.76 -11.30 8.77
CA MET A 23 18.92 -11.88 8.07
C MET A 23 18.90 -13.42 8.06
N LYS A 24 18.45 -14.09 9.13
CA LYS A 24 18.22 -15.55 9.11
C LYS A 24 17.18 -15.94 8.06
N SER A 25 16.10 -15.18 7.93
CA SER A 25 15.06 -15.46 6.92
C SER A 25 15.56 -15.29 5.48
N ILE A 26 16.46 -14.32 5.25
CA ILE A 26 17.16 -14.13 3.98
C ILE A 26 18.10 -15.30 3.71
N ALA A 27 18.95 -15.66 4.68
CA ALA A 27 19.92 -16.75 4.53
C ALA A 27 19.29 -18.12 4.20
N ASN A 28 17.99 -18.28 4.47
CA ASN A 28 17.21 -19.49 4.23
C ASN A 28 16.39 -19.45 2.92
N GLN A 29 16.54 -18.41 2.08
CA GLN A 29 15.81 -18.33 0.82
C GLN A 29 16.24 -19.42 -0.17
N THR A 30 15.26 -20.08 -0.80
CA THR A 30 15.49 -21.15 -1.76
C THR A 30 16.13 -20.66 -3.06
N ILE A 31 16.03 -19.36 -3.36
CA ILE A 31 16.69 -18.75 -4.53
C ILE A 31 18.22 -18.97 -4.55
N PHE A 32 18.87 -19.04 -3.38
CA PHE A 32 20.30 -19.29 -3.26
C PHE A 32 20.73 -20.70 -3.70
N ARG A 33 19.78 -21.62 -3.90
CA ARG A 33 20.02 -22.97 -4.45
C ARG A 33 19.94 -23.02 -5.97
N THR A 34 19.72 -21.88 -6.62
CA THR A 34 19.65 -21.75 -8.08
C THR A 34 20.93 -21.09 -8.61
N LEU A 35 21.02 -20.94 -9.94
CA LEU A 35 22.12 -20.19 -10.57
C LEU A 35 21.96 -18.66 -10.48
N THR A 36 20.83 -18.19 -9.94
CA THR A 36 20.50 -16.76 -9.80
C THR A 36 21.47 -16.07 -8.86
N LYS A 37 22.08 -14.98 -9.31
CA LYS A 37 23.00 -14.17 -8.50
C LYS A 37 22.24 -13.13 -7.71
N VAL A 38 22.37 -13.19 -6.40
CA VAL A 38 21.68 -12.31 -5.45
C VAL A 38 22.71 -11.51 -4.67
N GLU A 39 22.45 -10.22 -4.49
CA GLU A 39 23.16 -9.36 -3.56
C GLU A 39 22.20 -8.83 -2.49
N ILE A 40 22.75 -8.49 -1.33
CA ILE A 40 22.04 -7.89 -0.22
C ILE A 40 22.60 -6.48 -0.05
N VAL A 41 21.73 -5.48 -0.10
CA VAL A 41 22.11 -4.07 0.01
C VAL A 41 21.36 -3.42 1.15
N VAL A 42 22.10 -3.03 2.17
CA VAL A 42 21.58 -2.42 3.39
C VAL A 42 21.91 -0.94 3.40
N PHE A 43 20.91 -0.11 3.74
CA PHE A 43 21.10 1.31 4.03
C PHE A 43 20.80 1.59 5.50
N ASN A 44 21.84 1.85 6.30
CA ASN A 44 21.72 2.28 7.68
C ASN A 44 21.44 3.80 7.75
N ASP A 45 20.19 4.16 8.03
CA ASP A 45 19.68 5.53 8.09
C ASP A 45 19.97 6.17 9.47
N GLY A 46 21.25 6.21 9.86
CA GLY A 46 21.72 6.86 11.08
C GLY A 46 21.24 6.18 12.37
N SER A 47 21.41 4.86 12.47
CA SER A 47 21.12 4.13 13.73
C SER A 47 22.01 4.59 14.88
N ASN A 48 21.49 4.52 16.10
CA ASN A 48 22.19 4.86 17.35
C ASN A 48 22.19 3.71 18.38
N ASP A 49 21.82 2.51 17.95
CA ASP A 49 21.88 1.25 18.69
C ASP A 49 23.02 0.36 18.17
N ASN A 50 23.08 -0.93 18.56
CA ASN A 50 24.16 -1.82 18.13
C ASN A 50 24.00 -2.34 16.68
N THR A 51 23.17 -1.71 15.85
CA THR A 51 22.89 -2.15 14.47
C THR A 51 24.15 -2.41 13.64
N ASP A 52 25.14 -1.52 13.71
CA ASP A 52 26.37 -1.65 12.90
C ASP A 52 27.19 -2.90 13.25
N GLU A 53 27.26 -3.26 14.54
CA GLU A 53 27.94 -4.48 14.99
C GLU A 53 27.28 -5.73 14.40
N PHE A 54 25.94 -5.79 14.40
CA PHE A 54 25.21 -6.89 13.79
C PHE A 54 25.39 -6.92 12.26
N LEU A 55 25.39 -5.77 11.59
CA LEU A 55 25.61 -5.70 10.14
C LEU A 55 27.00 -6.21 9.76
N GLN A 56 28.04 -5.90 10.53
CA GLN A 56 29.39 -6.43 10.29
C GLN A 56 29.43 -7.95 10.39
N ARG A 57 28.81 -8.53 11.44
CA ARG A 57 28.73 -10.00 11.61
C ARG A 57 27.99 -10.69 10.47
N TRP A 58 26.84 -10.14 10.08
CA TRP A 58 26.06 -10.69 8.96
C TRP A 58 26.77 -10.52 7.61
N GLY A 59 27.48 -9.39 7.41
CA GLY A 59 28.31 -9.18 6.23
C GLY A 59 29.40 -10.24 6.09
N GLN A 60 30.09 -10.59 7.19
CA GLN A 60 31.06 -11.69 7.20
C GLN A 60 30.40 -13.04 6.87
N TYR A 61 29.24 -13.32 7.46
CA TYR A 61 28.49 -14.55 7.21
C TYR A 61 28.09 -14.72 5.73
N PHE A 62 27.55 -13.69 5.10
CA PHE A 62 27.14 -13.74 3.70
C PHE A 62 28.35 -13.77 2.75
N LYS A 63 29.42 -13.03 3.07
CA LYS A 63 30.67 -13.08 2.31
C LYS A 63 31.29 -14.48 2.32
N GLY A 64 31.25 -15.19 3.45
CA GLY A 64 31.68 -16.59 3.56
C GLY A 64 30.84 -17.58 2.74
N ARG A 65 29.68 -17.15 2.23
CA ARG A 65 28.81 -17.89 1.31
C ARG A 65 28.86 -17.36 -0.12
N GLU A 66 29.85 -16.52 -0.43
CA GLU A 66 30.01 -15.87 -1.75
C GLU A 66 28.79 -15.02 -2.17
N ILE A 67 28.05 -14.50 -1.19
CA ILE A 67 26.92 -13.59 -1.41
C ILE A 67 27.40 -12.16 -1.15
N ASN A 68 27.23 -11.28 -2.13
CA ASN A 68 27.57 -9.87 -1.99
C ASN A 68 26.69 -9.23 -0.90
N PHE A 69 27.32 -8.62 0.10
CA PHE A 69 26.67 -7.88 1.17
C PHE A 69 27.24 -6.47 1.22
N LEU A 70 26.43 -5.50 0.81
CA LEU A 70 26.81 -4.11 0.69
C LEU A 70 26.12 -3.30 1.77
N ILE A 71 26.88 -2.44 2.45
CA ILE A 71 26.37 -1.55 3.49
C ILE A 71 26.71 -0.12 3.09
N THR A 72 25.74 0.76 3.19
CA THR A 72 25.91 2.22 3.13
C THR A 72 24.98 2.86 4.16
N GLY A 73 24.98 4.18 4.27
CA GLY A 73 24.14 4.86 5.24
C GLY A 73 24.25 6.37 5.23
N SER A 74 23.64 6.98 6.24
CA SER A 74 23.75 8.40 6.56
C SER A 74 24.08 8.59 8.04
N GLU A 75 24.73 9.71 8.37
CA GLU A 75 25.05 10.06 9.76
C GLU A 75 23.81 10.36 10.60
N HIS A 76 22.76 10.87 9.96
CA HIS A 76 21.48 11.21 10.59
C HIS A 76 20.31 10.60 9.81
N PRO A 77 19.19 10.28 10.49
CA PRO A 77 18.02 9.71 9.83
C PRO A 77 17.40 10.67 8.82
N LYS A 78 17.23 10.20 7.58
CA LYS A 78 16.58 10.91 6.47
C LYS A 78 15.20 10.33 6.13
N GLY A 79 14.85 9.20 6.74
CA GLY A 79 13.57 8.52 6.57
C GLY A 79 13.65 7.34 5.60
N VAL A 80 12.65 6.44 5.71
CA VAL A 80 12.61 5.16 5.02
C VAL A 80 12.67 5.28 3.48
N GLY A 81 12.08 6.32 2.88
CA GLY A 81 12.15 6.57 1.44
C GLY A 81 13.58 6.87 0.97
N ALA A 82 14.29 7.72 1.70
CA ALA A 82 15.70 8.04 1.42
C ALA A 82 16.60 6.81 1.60
N ALA A 83 16.34 5.99 2.62
CA ALA A 83 17.07 4.75 2.85
C ALA A 83 16.86 3.73 1.73
N LYS A 84 15.60 3.50 1.29
CA LYS A 84 15.27 2.63 0.15
C LYS A 84 15.97 3.11 -1.12
N ASN A 85 15.89 4.41 -1.43
CA ASN A 85 16.55 4.98 -2.60
C ASN A 85 18.08 4.85 -2.51
N GLY A 86 18.67 5.07 -1.34
CA GLY A 86 20.10 4.93 -1.10
C GLY A 86 20.60 3.51 -1.36
N ALA A 87 19.88 2.49 -0.86
CA ALA A 87 20.19 1.10 -1.15
C ALA A 87 20.00 0.76 -2.64
N VAL A 88 18.95 1.27 -3.31
CA VAL A 88 18.74 1.03 -4.75
C VAL A 88 19.85 1.68 -5.61
N ARG A 89 20.36 2.85 -5.22
CA ARG A 89 21.47 3.52 -5.93
C ARG A 89 22.79 2.74 -5.83
N LEU A 90 23.03 2.06 -4.71
CA LEU A 90 24.22 1.22 -4.53
C LEU A 90 24.09 -0.15 -5.19
N SER A 91 22.85 -0.63 -5.41
CA SER A 91 22.59 -1.95 -5.94
C SER A 91 22.72 -2.04 -7.46
N SER A 92 23.03 -3.24 -7.96
CA SER A 92 23.31 -3.54 -9.37
C SER A 92 22.36 -4.55 -10.01
N GLY A 93 21.54 -5.25 -9.21
CA GLY A 93 20.62 -6.30 -9.67
C GLY A 93 19.53 -5.81 -10.62
N LEU A 94 19.15 -6.64 -11.60
CA LEU A 94 18.06 -6.34 -12.53
C LEU A 94 16.68 -6.29 -11.85
N TYR A 95 16.50 -7.03 -10.76
CA TYR A 95 15.30 -7.06 -9.95
C TYR A 95 15.56 -6.52 -8.55
N LEU A 96 14.56 -5.85 -7.99
CA LEU A 96 14.58 -5.29 -6.65
C LEU A 96 13.60 -6.08 -5.79
N CYS A 97 14.08 -6.62 -4.66
CA CYS A 97 13.28 -7.25 -3.63
C CYS A 97 13.35 -6.38 -2.38
N PHE A 98 12.26 -5.71 -2.02
CA PHE A 98 12.22 -4.87 -0.82
C PHE A 98 11.98 -5.74 0.42
N GLN A 99 12.69 -5.44 1.51
CA GLN A 99 12.56 -6.15 2.77
C GLN A 99 12.81 -5.17 3.92
N ASP A 100 11.78 -4.89 4.73
CA ASP A 100 11.96 -4.10 5.94
C ASP A 100 12.64 -4.94 7.03
N ILE A 101 13.47 -4.29 7.85
CA ILE A 101 14.33 -4.98 8.83
C ILE A 101 13.54 -5.68 9.94
N ASP A 102 12.35 -5.18 10.25
CA ASP A 102 11.46 -5.67 11.29
C ASP A 102 10.64 -6.89 10.86
N ASP A 103 10.63 -7.21 9.57
CA ASP A 103 9.89 -8.31 8.98
C ASP A 103 10.77 -9.52 8.67
N SER A 104 10.14 -10.64 8.30
CA SER A 104 10.83 -11.83 7.81
C SER A 104 10.14 -12.43 6.58
N MET A 105 10.91 -13.10 5.73
CA MET A 105 10.41 -13.74 4.52
C MET A 105 10.30 -15.26 4.68
N HIS A 106 9.28 -15.86 4.07
CA HIS A 106 9.19 -17.31 3.93
C HIS A 106 10.21 -17.82 2.89
N PRO A 107 10.73 -19.06 2.99
CA PRO A 107 11.85 -19.55 2.18
C PRO A 107 11.70 -19.39 0.66
N ASP A 108 10.47 -19.49 0.13
CA ASP A 108 10.21 -19.46 -1.32
C ASP A 108 9.83 -18.07 -1.84
N ARG A 109 9.89 -17.03 -1.01
CA ARG A 109 9.43 -15.68 -1.38
C ARG A 109 10.07 -15.20 -2.68
N ILE A 110 11.41 -15.09 -2.67
CA ILE A 110 12.15 -14.49 -3.78
C ILE A 110 11.96 -15.33 -5.06
N LEU A 111 12.04 -16.66 -4.94
CA LEU A 111 11.91 -17.57 -6.07
C LEU A 111 10.55 -17.45 -6.76
N LEU A 112 9.45 -17.44 -6.00
CA LEU A 112 8.10 -17.37 -6.55
C LEU A 112 7.79 -16.02 -7.19
N GLN A 113 8.24 -14.92 -6.58
CA GLN A 113 8.05 -13.59 -7.15
C GLN A 113 8.92 -13.37 -8.40
N TRP A 114 10.16 -13.85 -8.39
CA TRP A 114 11.07 -13.78 -9.53
C TRP A 114 10.55 -14.57 -10.75
N ASN A 115 9.99 -15.77 -10.53
CA ASN A 115 9.41 -16.59 -11.59
C ASN A 115 8.31 -15.87 -12.39
N TYR A 116 7.58 -14.96 -11.74
CA TYR A 116 6.60 -14.09 -12.41
C TYR A 116 7.28 -12.87 -13.06
N ALA A 117 8.17 -12.20 -12.32
CA ALA A 117 8.80 -10.95 -12.72
C ALA A 117 9.61 -11.07 -14.01
N ARG A 118 10.27 -12.21 -14.23
CA ARG A 118 11.15 -12.43 -15.41
C ARG A 118 10.45 -12.41 -16.76
N PHE A 119 9.11 -12.47 -16.75
CA PHE A 119 8.28 -12.34 -17.95
C PHE A 119 7.44 -11.05 -17.94
N ASN A 120 7.55 -10.21 -16.89
CA ASN A 120 6.64 -9.10 -16.62
C ASN A 120 7.37 -7.89 -16.01
N ASN A 121 8.20 -7.22 -16.82
CA ASN A 121 9.09 -6.15 -16.34
C ASN A 121 8.39 -4.84 -15.91
N ASN A 122 7.11 -4.66 -16.23
CA ASN A 122 6.33 -3.48 -15.81
C ASN A 122 5.38 -3.78 -14.64
N THR A 123 5.63 -4.85 -13.88
CA THR A 123 4.74 -5.29 -12.80
C THR A 123 5.38 -5.07 -11.43
N LEU A 124 4.60 -4.48 -10.52
CA LEU A 124 4.88 -4.47 -9.10
C LEU A 124 4.24 -5.72 -8.48
N ILE A 125 5.08 -6.61 -7.94
CA ILE A 125 4.67 -7.92 -7.47
C ILE A 125 4.72 -7.94 -5.95
N GLY A 126 3.71 -8.49 -5.30
CA GLY A 126 3.76 -8.80 -3.87
C GLY A 126 3.23 -10.17 -3.54
N SER A 127 2.80 -10.35 -2.31
CA SER A 127 2.32 -11.64 -1.79
C SER A 127 1.24 -11.45 -0.75
N LYS A 128 0.60 -12.55 -0.32
CA LYS A 128 -0.12 -12.55 0.95
C LYS A 128 0.87 -12.39 2.10
N VAL A 129 0.37 -11.92 3.25
CA VAL A 129 1.17 -11.74 4.46
C VAL A 129 0.57 -12.49 5.64
N THR A 130 1.42 -12.88 6.58
CA THR A 130 1.04 -13.19 7.96
C THR A 130 1.43 -12.02 8.87
N ARG A 131 0.93 -12.00 10.12
CA ARG A 131 1.33 -11.00 11.11
C ARG A 131 1.82 -11.62 12.40
N THR A 132 2.85 -11.00 12.97
CA THR A 132 3.36 -11.29 14.31
C THR A 132 3.27 -10.04 15.19
N PRO A 133 2.63 -10.06 16.38
CA PRO A 133 1.88 -11.17 16.95
C PRO A 133 0.68 -11.58 16.11
N ILE A 134 0.31 -12.87 16.19
CA ILE A 134 -0.85 -13.40 15.48
C ILE A 134 -2.11 -12.61 15.84
N ASN A 135 -3.02 -12.44 14.88
CA ASN A 135 -4.25 -11.65 15.01
C ASN A 135 -4.05 -10.15 15.27
N SER A 136 -2.84 -9.60 15.09
CA SER A 136 -2.68 -8.15 15.03
C SER A 136 -3.40 -7.61 13.78
N THR A 137 -4.34 -6.67 13.96
CA THR A 137 -5.11 -6.02 12.87
C THR A 137 -5.77 -7.01 11.88
N PRO A 138 -6.57 -7.97 12.35
CA PRO A 138 -6.98 -9.14 11.57
C PRO A 138 -7.84 -8.80 10.35
N ARG A 139 -8.59 -7.68 10.41
CA ARG A 139 -9.39 -7.19 9.28
C ARG A 139 -8.55 -6.69 8.11
N PHE A 140 -7.44 -6.01 8.40
CA PHE A 140 -6.55 -5.50 7.37
C PHE A 140 -5.85 -6.65 6.65
N VAL A 141 -5.35 -7.64 7.40
CA VAL A 141 -4.70 -8.83 6.83
C VAL A 141 -5.68 -9.63 5.98
N ARG A 142 -6.90 -9.86 6.51
CA ARG A 142 -7.96 -10.55 5.76
C ARG A 142 -8.23 -9.82 4.45
N TRP A 143 -8.54 -8.53 4.51
CA TRP A 143 -8.77 -7.70 3.33
C TRP A 143 -7.63 -7.84 2.31
N ALA A 144 -6.38 -7.57 2.71
CA ALA A 144 -5.24 -7.60 1.81
C ALA A 144 -5.00 -8.99 1.19
N ASN A 145 -5.25 -10.06 1.94
CA ASN A 145 -5.05 -11.44 1.48
C ASN A 145 -6.23 -11.97 0.65
N THR A 146 -7.43 -11.41 0.75
CA THR A 146 -8.63 -11.89 0.03
C THR A 146 -8.98 -11.07 -1.21
N LEU A 147 -8.26 -9.99 -1.52
CA LEU A 147 -8.50 -9.25 -2.77
C LEU A 147 -8.34 -10.17 -3.98
N GLU A 148 -9.30 -10.14 -4.90
CA GLU A 148 -9.19 -10.77 -6.21
C GLU A 148 -8.23 -9.97 -7.12
N PRO A 149 -7.64 -10.58 -8.17
CA PRO A 149 -6.67 -9.90 -9.03
C PRO A 149 -7.15 -8.56 -9.59
N PHE A 150 -8.41 -8.50 -10.04
CA PHE A 150 -8.99 -7.27 -10.59
C PHE A 150 -9.16 -6.16 -9.52
N GLN A 151 -9.41 -6.56 -8.26
CA GLN A 151 -9.59 -5.64 -7.14
C GLN A 151 -8.29 -4.96 -6.70
N LEU A 152 -7.12 -5.52 -7.05
CA LEU A 152 -5.83 -4.89 -6.76
C LEU A 152 -5.72 -3.48 -7.34
N LYS A 153 -6.36 -3.19 -8.49
CA LYS A 153 -6.38 -1.84 -9.09
C LYS A 153 -7.59 -0.99 -8.69
N GLN A 154 -8.61 -1.59 -8.07
CA GLN A 154 -9.90 -0.93 -7.81
C GLN A 154 -10.06 -0.50 -6.35
N GLN A 155 -9.60 -1.32 -5.40
CA GLN A 155 -9.71 -1.06 -3.96
C GLN A 155 -8.56 -0.22 -3.39
N ILE A 156 -7.86 0.49 -4.27
CA ILE A 156 -6.69 1.30 -3.94
C ILE A 156 -7.03 2.58 -3.16
N TYR A 157 -8.32 2.91 -2.98
CA TYR A 157 -8.80 4.10 -2.27
C TYR A 157 -9.29 3.81 -0.83
N LEU A 158 -9.01 2.61 -0.31
CA LEU A 158 -9.29 2.26 1.07
C LEU A 158 -8.12 2.68 1.98
N SER A 159 -8.43 3.01 3.23
CA SER A 159 -7.51 3.54 4.27
C SER A 159 -6.38 2.60 4.69
N TYR A 160 -6.28 1.46 4.04
CA TYR A 160 -5.27 0.42 4.25
C TYR A 160 -3.98 0.66 3.44
N GLY A 161 -3.95 1.67 2.56
CA GLY A 161 -2.79 1.98 1.73
C GLY A 161 -2.78 1.19 0.41
N PRO A 162 -1.59 0.86 -0.13
CA PRO A 162 -1.48 0.00 -1.31
C PRO A 162 -2.20 -1.34 -1.14
N THR A 163 -2.79 -1.85 -2.22
CA THR A 163 -3.43 -3.19 -2.25
C THR A 163 -2.42 -4.33 -2.30
N ILE A 164 -1.19 -4.01 -2.69
CA ILE A 164 -0.02 -4.87 -2.52
C ILE A 164 0.84 -4.24 -1.42
N LEU A 165 0.99 -4.92 -0.30
CA LEU A 165 1.61 -4.34 0.89
C LEU A 165 3.13 -4.25 0.76
N MET A 166 3.73 -3.12 1.12
CA MET A 166 5.14 -3.09 1.50
C MET A 166 5.31 -3.88 2.82
N PRO A 167 6.40 -4.64 3.05
CA PRO A 167 7.56 -4.84 2.19
C PRO A 167 7.46 -6.07 1.30
N THR A 168 6.26 -6.52 0.88
CA THR A 168 6.16 -7.69 -0.02
C THR A 168 6.72 -7.44 -1.42
N TRP A 169 7.07 -6.20 -1.75
CA TRP A 169 7.34 -5.78 -3.12
C TRP A 169 8.58 -6.43 -3.74
N PHE A 170 8.38 -6.90 -4.96
CA PHE A 170 9.38 -7.40 -5.89
C PHE A 170 9.08 -6.80 -7.27
N CYS A 171 10.09 -6.29 -7.98
CA CYS A 171 9.88 -5.76 -9.33
C CYS A 171 11.18 -5.77 -10.15
N HIS A 172 11.04 -5.67 -11.47
CA HIS A 172 12.19 -5.32 -12.31
C HIS A 172 12.60 -3.87 -12.03
N ARG A 173 13.90 -3.56 -12.10
CA ARG A 173 14.47 -2.23 -11.81
C ARG A 173 13.85 -1.12 -12.66
N SER A 174 13.36 -1.44 -13.86
CA SER A 174 12.62 -0.48 -14.69
C SER A 174 11.37 0.08 -14.01
N VAL A 175 10.71 -0.66 -13.12
CA VAL A 175 9.57 -0.12 -12.33
C VAL A 175 10.03 1.04 -11.45
N TYR A 176 11.15 0.86 -10.72
CA TYR A 176 11.72 1.94 -9.90
C TYR A 176 12.17 3.13 -10.75
N ASN A 177 12.87 2.88 -11.86
CA ASN A 177 13.33 3.93 -12.77
C ASN A 177 12.16 4.69 -13.41
N ASN A 178 11.11 3.96 -13.83
CA ASN A 178 9.92 4.53 -14.42
C ASN A 178 9.11 5.34 -13.43
N VAL A 179 9.17 5.08 -12.12
CA VAL A 179 8.55 5.91 -11.09
C VAL A 179 9.43 7.12 -10.74
N GLY A 180 10.75 6.95 -10.74
CA GLY A 180 11.72 7.96 -10.33
C GLY A 180 12.13 7.86 -8.85
N GLY A 181 11.90 6.70 -8.24
CA GLY A 181 12.22 6.43 -6.83
C GLY A 181 11.16 6.83 -5.81
N PHE A 182 11.44 6.58 -4.54
CA PHE A 182 10.58 6.97 -3.42
C PHE A 182 10.76 8.45 -3.09
N VAL A 183 9.71 9.07 -2.56
CA VAL A 183 9.80 10.45 -2.05
C VAL A 183 10.66 10.51 -0.78
N GLU A 184 11.56 11.49 -0.70
CA GLU A 184 12.54 11.64 0.39
C GLU A 184 12.19 12.80 1.35
N THR A 185 10.91 13.21 1.44
CA THR A 185 10.47 14.38 2.24
C THR A 185 10.50 14.18 3.77
N GLY A 186 11.05 13.06 4.26
CA GLY A 186 11.22 12.75 5.68
C GLY A 186 10.05 12.00 6.32
N GLN A 187 10.09 11.90 7.65
CA GLN A 187 9.13 11.12 8.46
C GLN A 187 7.67 11.58 8.28
N GLY A 188 6.74 10.63 8.37
CA GLY A 188 5.30 10.89 8.22
C GLY A 188 4.79 10.97 6.77
N THR A 189 5.68 10.82 5.79
CA THR A 189 5.33 10.71 4.37
C THR A 189 4.93 9.27 4.04
N PRO A 190 3.77 9.01 3.40
CA PRO A 190 3.41 7.68 2.91
C PRO A 190 4.12 7.41 1.57
N GLU A 191 5.43 7.17 1.62
CA GLU A 191 6.28 7.09 0.44
C GLU A 191 5.93 5.90 -0.47
N ASP A 192 5.50 4.79 0.13
CA ASP A 192 5.04 3.60 -0.55
C ASP A 192 3.74 3.86 -1.33
N LEU A 193 2.76 4.52 -0.74
CA LEU A 193 1.50 4.87 -1.41
C LEU A 193 1.74 5.80 -2.61
N ILE A 194 2.63 6.78 -2.46
CA ILE A 194 2.98 7.72 -3.53
C ILE A 194 3.68 6.98 -4.68
N PHE A 195 4.64 6.10 -4.36
CA PHE A 195 5.30 5.26 -5.37
C PHE A 195 4.26 4.38 -6.09
N PHE A 196 3.39 3.70 -5.33
CA PHE A 196 2.38 2.80 -5.83
C PHE A 196 1.41 3.47 -6.81
N TYR A 197 0.91 4.67 -6.46
CA TYR A 197 0.06 5.44 -7.36
C TYR A 197 0.78 5.94 -8.59
N THR A 198 2.02 6.44 -8.44
CA THR A 198 2.80 6.87 -9.59
C THR A 198 3.05 5.73 -10.58
N HIS A 199 3.30 4.51 -10.08
CA HIS A 199 3.45 3.31 -10.90
C HIS A 199 2.17 3.02 -11.70
N ILE A 200 1.02 2.97 -11.04
CA ILE A 200 -0.28 2.69 -11.70
C ILE A 200 -0.63 3.78 -12.71
N ASP A 201 -0.43 5.04 -12.36
CA ASP A 201 -0.74 6.19 -13.22
C ASP A 201 0.15 6.23 -14.47
N ARG A 202 1.32 5.60 -14.43
CA ARG A 202 2.22 5.38 -15.57
C ARG A 202 1.95 4.08 -16.33
N GLY A 203 0.78 3.46 -16.12
CA GLY A 203 0.39 2.23 -16.82
C GLY A 203 1.02 0.96 -16.24
N GLY A 204 1.49 1.03 -14.99
CA GLY A 204 2.06 -0.10 -14.28
C GLY A 204 1.04 -1.21 -13.98
N GLU A 205 1.51 -2.46 -14.04
CA GLU A 205 0.72 -3.63 -13.66
C GLU A 205 0.97 -4.02 -12.20
N LEU A 206 0.00 -4.73 -11.63
CA LEU A 206 0.04 -5.24 -10.26
C LEU A 206 -0.17 -6.76 -10.28
N HIS A 207 0.60 -7.49 -9.49
CA HIS A 207 0.41 -8.92 -9.31
C HIS A 207 0.64 -9.33 -7.85
N ARG A 208 -0.22 -10.20 -7.30
CA ARG A 208 -0.01 -10.80 -5.98
C ARG A 208 0.19 -12.30 -6.16
N VAL A 209 1.35 -12.80 -5.73
CA VAL A 209 1.54 -14.25 -5.58
C VAL A 209 0.61 -14.72 -4.47
N ASP A 210 -0.27 -15.68 -4.79
CA ASP A 210 -1.33 -16.14 -3.88
C ASP A 210 -0.82 -17.12 -2.80
N LYS A 211 0.30 -16.76 -2.17
CA LYS A 211 0.91 -17.46 -1.03
C LYS A 211 1.34 -16.46 0.03
N GLU A 212 1.31 -16.90 1.29
CA GLU A 212 1.85 -16.14 2.41
C GLU A 212 3.39 -16.21 2.36
N LEU A 213 4.04 -15.11 1.96
CA LEU A 213 5.48 -15.09 1.71
C LEU A 213 6.25 -14.09 2.57
N VAL A 214 5.55 -13.25 3.33
CA VAL A 214 6.14 -12.33 4.31
C VAL A 214 5.38 -12.43 5.62
N ASN A 215 6.13 -12.54 6.71
CA ASN A 215 5.63 -12.33 8.06
C ASN A 215 5.89 -10.86 8.44
N TYR A 216 4.80 -10.11 8.53
CA TYR A 216 4.81 -8.68 8.86
C TYR A 216 4.73 -8.51 10.38
N THR A 217 5.78 -7.95 10.98
CA THR A 217 5.85 -7.69 12.42
C THR A 217 5.12 -6.40 12.77
N TYR A 218 4.15 -6.50 13.68
CA TYR A 218 3.40 -5.37 14.22
C TYR A 218 3.96 -4.99 15.59
N HIS A 219 4.50 -3.77 15.72
CA HIS A 219 5.00 -3.24 16.99
C HIS A 219 4.81 -1.72 17.08
N LYS A 220 4.80 -1.18 18.30
CA LYS A 220 4.50 0.25 18.55
C LYS A 220 5.51 1.23 17.92
N CYS A 221 6.71 0.77 17.59
CA CYS A 221 7.76 1.59 16.99
C CYS A 221 7.71 1.62 15.45
N SER A 222 6.75 0.95 14.80
CA SER A 222 6.68 0.91 13.34
C SER A 222 6.43 2.30 12.74
N THR A 223 7.13 2.63 11.64
CA THR A 223 7.03 3.92 10.94
C THR A 223 5.60 4.25 10.52
N THR A 224 4.76 3.25 10.26
CA THR A 224 3.33 3.40 9.94
C THR A 224 2.56 4.25 10.95
N PHE A 225 2.94 4.26 12.23
CA PHE A 225 2.30 5.10 13.25
C PHE A 225 2.65 6.59 13.14
N SER A 226 3.74 6.94 12.46
CA SER A 226 4.11 8.33 12.18
C SER A 226 3.29 8.94 11.03
N ILE A 227 2.67 8.10 10.18
CA ILE A 227 1.91 8.54 9.02
C ILE A 227 0.48 8.90 9.43
N SER A 228 0.09 10.14 9.18
CA SER A 228 -1.28 10.59 9.47
C SER A 228 -2.29 9.93 8.52
N ARG A 229 -3.33 9.29 9.07
CA ARG A 229 -4.48 8.83 8.27
C ARG A 229 -5.09 9.93 7.41
N LYS A 230 -5.03 11.19 7.88
CA LYS A 230 -5.51 12.35 7.11
C LYS A 230 -4.65 12.59 5.87
N ALA A 231 -3.33 12.41 5.96
CA ALA A 231 -2.42 12.56 4.82
C ALA A 231 -2.70 11.50 3.75
N ILE A 232 -2.84 10.23 4.16
CA ILE A 232 -3.25 9.13 3.27
C ILE A 232 -4.57 9.49 2.58
N GLN A 233 -5.63 9.80 3.35
CA GLN A 233 -6.95 10.12 2.79
C GLN A 233 -6.91 11.30 1.80
N LEU A 234 -6.04 12.30 2.01
CA LEU A 234 -5.90 13.43 1.10
C LEU A 234 -5.28 13.01 -0.24
N ILE A 235 -4.24 12.17 -0.23
CA ILE A 235 -3.61 11.65 -1.45
C ILE A 235 -4.61 10.79 -2.23
N GLN A 236 -5.32 9.89 -1.54
CA GLN A 236 -6.34 9.03 -2.15
C GLN A 236 -7.48 9.84 -2.75
N LEU A 237 -7.98 10.85 -2.02
CA LEU A 237 -9.05 11.72 -2.49
C LEU A 237 -8.62 12.52 -3.72
N HIS A 238 -7.42 13.10 -3.70
CA HIS A 238 -6.91 13.87 -4.82
C HIS A 238 -6.81 13.01 -6.09
N ARG A 239 -6.27 11.79 -5.97
CA ARG A 239 -6.23 10.86 -7.09
C ARG A 239 -7.63 10.46 -7.56
N LEU A 240 -8.53 10.14 -6.64
CA LEU A 240 -9.92 9.77 -6.97
C LEU A 240 -10.62 10.91 -7.74
N GLU A 241 -10.45 12.15 -7.31
CA GLU A 241 -11.00 13.32 -8.01
C GLU A 241 -10.47 13.44 -9.44
N ASN A 242 -9.15 13.36 -9.61
CA ASN A 242 -8.51 13.61 -10.89
C ASN A 242 -8.71 12.48 -11.90
N ILE A 243 -8.71 11.22 -11.44
CA ILE A 243 -8.74 10.04 -12.32
C ILE A 243 -10.15 9.52 -12.53
N VAL A 244 -10.99 9.50 -11.50
CA VAL A 244 -12.31 8.87 -11.54
C VAL A 244 -13.42 9.92 -11.62
N LEU A 245 -13.53 10.80 -10.63
CA LEU A 245 -14.68 11.71 -10.52
C LEU A 245 -14.65 12.84 -11.57
N SER A 246 -13.48 13.16 -12.12
CA SER A 246 -13.33 14.10 -13.24
C SER A 246 -14.10 13.64 -14.47
N GLN A 247 -14.11 12.33 -14.74
CA GLN A 247 -14.75 11.69 -15.90
C GLN A 247 -16.28 11.59 -15.77
N TRP A 248 -16.80 11.60 -14.55
CA TRP A 248 -18.22 11.47 -14.29
C TRP A 248 -18.95 12.81 -14.41
N LYS A 249 -20.15 12.81 -14.99
CA LYS A 249 -21.02 14.01 -15.02
C LYS A 249 -21.68 14.26 -13.67
N GLN A 250 -22.09 13.18 -13.01
CA GLN A 250 -22.74 13.18 -11.70
C GLN A 250 -22.51 11.84 -11.01
N PHE A 251 -22.74 11.75 -9.69
CA PHE A 251 -22.69 10.49 -8.95
C PHE A 251 -23.45 10.57 -7.62
N THR A 252 -23.82 9.40 -7.09
CA THR A 252 -24.46 9.25 -5.77
C THR A 252 -23.43 8.82 -4.72
N VAL A 253 -23.60 9.22 -3.45
CA VAL A 253 -22.75 8.75 -2.34
C VAL A 253 -23.54 7.80 -1.43
N TRP A 254 -23.10 6.55 -1.31
CA TRP A 254 -23.67 5.61 -0.35
C TRP A 254 -23.04 5.83 1.03
N ASN A 255 -23.88 6.15 2.02
CA ASN A 255 -23.63 6.49 3.43
C ASN A 255 -24.02 7.96 3.71
N ALA A 256 -25.29 8.16 4.09
CA ALA A 256 -25.83 9.46 4.51
C ALA A 256 -25.39 9.86 5.94
N GLY A 257 -24.46 9.11 6.56
CA GLY A 257 -23.90 9.34 7.89
C GLY A 257 -22.55 10.08 7.87
N LYS A 258 -21.78 9.92 8.96
CA LYS A 258 -20.54 10.70 9.20
C LYS A 258 -19.51 10.57 8.08
N SER A 259 -19.30 9.36 7.55
CA SER A 259 -18.26 9.09 6.55
C SER A 259 -18.58 9.73 5.19
N GLY A 260 -19.77 9.48 4.63
CA GLY A 260 -20.15 10.08 3.34
C GLY A 260 -20.26 11.59 3.41
N ARG A 261 -20.81 12.15 4.50
CA ARG A 261 -20.82 13.61 4.71
C ARG A 261 -19.40 14.20 4.84
N LYS A 262 -18.45 13.47 5.43
CA LYS A 262 -17.04 13.91 5.48
C LYS A 262 -16.41 13.85 4.10
N PHE A 263 -16.67 12.80 3.32
CA PHE A 263 -16.19 12.68 1.95
C PHE A 263 -16.66 13.87 1.10
N VAL A 264 -17.98 14.12 1.02
CA VAL A 264 -18.52 15.21 0.20
C VAL A 264 -17.98 16.59 0.61
N ARG A 265 -17.82 16.85 1.91
CA ARG A 265 -17.23 18.12 2.39
C ARG A 265 -15.73 18.27 2.06
N SER A 266 -15.05 17.17 1.77
CA SER A 266 -13.61 17.17 1.46
C SER A 266 -13.36 17.32 -0.04
N LEU A 267 -14.39 17.18 -0.88
CA LEU A 267 -14.29 17.35 -2.32
C LEU A 267 -13.99 18.81 -2.70
N SER A 268 -13.30 18.97 -3.81
CA SER A 268 -13.16 20.24 -4.51
C SER A 268 -14.54 20.78 -4.93
N PRO A 269 -14.72 22.12 -5.00
CA PRO A 269 -16.03 22.70 -5.33
C PRO A 269 -16.61 22.23 -6.67
N ASN A 270 -15.76 21.94 -7.67
CA ASN A 270 -16.21 21.48 -8.98
C ASN A 270 -16.73 20.04 -8.94
N ILE A 271 -16.05 19.14 -8.23
CA ILE A 271 -16.49 17.76 -8.06
C ILE A 271 -17.69 17.70 -7.12
N GLN A 272 -17.75 18.55 -6.10
CA GLN A 272 -18.86 18.59 -5.16
C GLN A 272 -20.21 18.87 -5.85
N LYS A 273 -20.23 19.72 -6.89
CA LYS A 273 -21.43 20.01 -7.70
C LYS A 273 -21.96 18.79 -8.48
N LYS A 274 -21.12 17.77 -8.69
CA LYS A 274 -21.49 16.52 -9.36
C LYS A 274 -22.22 15.54 -8.42
N VAL A 275 -22.20 15.78 -7.12
CA VAL A 275 -22.93 14.94 -6.15
C VAL A 275 -24.41 15.27 -6.25
N ILE A 276 -25.22 14.27 -6.62
CA ILE A 276 -26.67 14.46 -6.81
C ILE A 276 -27.52 14.02 -5.61
N GLY A 277 -26.94 13.25 -4.70
CA GLY A 277 -27.63 12.77 -3.51
C GLY A 277 -26.81 11.80 -2.69
N PHE A 278 -27.34 11.46 -1.52
CA PHE A 278 -26.91 10.30 -0.77
C PHE A 278 -27.89 9.15 -0.98
N CYS A 279 -27.41 7.93 -0.78
CA CYS A 279 -28.27 6.79 -0.54
C CYS A 279 -27.91 6.07 0.77
N ASP A 280 -28.91 5.44 1.39
CA ASP A 280 -28.77 4.74 2.67
C ASP A 280 -29.81 3.61 2.78
N VAL A 281 -29.62 2.72 3.77
CA VAL A 281 -30.58 1.67 4.13
C VAL A 281 -31.44 2.08 5.33
N ASP A 282 -30.99 3.08 6.08
CA ASP A 282 -31.68 3.58 7.27
C ASP A 282 -32.96 4.35 6.90
N LYS A 283 -34.11 3.73 7.17
CA LYS A 283 -35.45 4.30 6.95
C LYS A 283 -35.65 5.67 7.60
N LYS A 284 -34.93 5.99 8.68
CA LYS A 284 -35.02 7.31 9.32
C LYS A 284 -34.35 8.42 8.51
N LYS A 285 -33.41 8.07 7.63
CA LYS A 285 -32.71 9.04 6.78
C LYS A 285 -33.36 9.18 5.40
N ILE A 286 -33.95 8.10 4.88
CA ILE A 286 -34.55 8.09 3.54
C ILE A 286 -35.69 9.12 3.47
N GLY A 287 -35.75 9.87 2.37
CA GLY A 287 -36.69 10.98 2.16
C GLY A 287 -36.27 12.30 2.80
N SER A 288 -35.22 12.32 3.62
CA SER A 288 -34.67 13.56 4.19
C SER A 288 -33.76 14.30 3.20
N VAL A 289 -33.50 15.59 3.50
CA VAL A 289 -32.50 16.40 2.81
C VAL A 289 -31.37 16.70 3.78
N ILE A 290 -30.15 16.35 3.40
CA ILE A 290 -28.94 16.67 4.16
C ILE A 290 -28.40 18.02 3.71
N GLU A 291 -28.37 18.97 4.63
CA GLU A 291 -27.66 20.22 4.47
C GLU A 291 -26.20 20.04 4.92
N LEU A 292 -25.27 20.09 3.98
CA LEU A 292 -23.85 20.05 4.31
C LEU A 292 -23.38 21.47 4.63
N TYR A 293 -22.98 21.69 5.88
CA TYR A 293 -22.39 22.94 6.34
C TYR A 293 -20.85 22.87 6.25
N CYS A 294 -20.23 23.94 5.77
CA CYS A 294 -18.78 24.13 5.82
C CYS A 294 -18.42 25.01 7.02
N PRO A 295 -17.79 24.45 8.08
CA PRO A 295 -17.43 25.23 9.27
C PRO A 295 -16.47 26.38 8.96
N LYS A 296 -15.56 26.19 8.00
CA LYS A 296 -14.59 27.23 7.61
C LYS A 296 -15.25 28.43 6.92
N GLN A 297 -16.24 28.17 6.06
CA GLN A 297 -16.94 29.22 5.30
C GLN A 297 -18.21 29.73 6.01
N ARG A 298 -18.57 29.09 7.13
CA ARG A 298 -19.79 29.36 7.92
C ARG A 298 -21.09 29.40 7.10
N LYS A 299 -21.24 28.49 6.13
CA LYS A 299 -22.44 28.40 5.30
C LYS A 299 -22.79 26.97 4.90
N VAL A 300 -24.05 26.75 4.54
CA VAL A 300 -24.48 25.54 3.82
C VAL A 300 -23.88 25.58 2.42
N ILE A 301 -23.12 24.54 2.07
CA ILE A 301 -22.43 24.43 0.78
C ILE A 301 -23.23 23.64 -0.25
N ILE A 302 -24.06 22.69 0.19
CA ILE A 302 -24.94 21.91 -0.69
C ILE A 302 -26.07 21.27 0.12
N LYS A 303 -27.24 21.14 -0.50
CA LYS A 303 -28.38 20.37 0.03
C LYS A 303 -28.58 19.15 -0.85
N LEU A 304 -28.58 17.96 -0.25
CA LEU A 304 -28.60 16.69 -0.99
C LEU A 304 -29.73 15.80 -0.47
N PRO A 305 -30.61 15.28 -1.34
CA PRO A 305 -31.62 14.32 -0.93
C PRO A 305 -30.97 13.01 -0.49
N VAL A 306 -31.67 12.27 0.37
CA VAL A 306 -31.33 10.89 0.73
C VAL A 306 -32.38 9.96 0.17
N VAL A 307 -31.98 9.08 -0.74
CA VAL A 307 -32.85 8.06 -1.34
C VAL A 307 -32.55 6.67 -0.76
N HIS A 308 -33.46 5.72 -0.98
CA HIS A 308 -33.15 4.32 -0.69
C HIS A 308 -32.03 3.82 -1.61
N PHE A 309 -31.17 2.90 -1.15
CA PHE A 309 -30.01 2.45 -1.94
C PHE A 309 -30.37 1.84 -3.30
N THR A 310 -31.54 1.22 -3.45
CA THR A 310 -32.02 0.69 -4.73
C THR A 310 -32.44 1.77 -5.74
N GLU A 311 -32.62 3.01 -5.29
CA GLU A 311 -32.97 4.16 -6.12
C GLU A 311 -31.74 5.02 -6.45
N ALA A 312 -30.55 4.60 -6.00
CA ALA A 312 -29.32 5.32 -6.24
C ALA A 312 -29.01 5.42 -7.74
N LYS A 313 -28.75 6.64 -8.20
CA LYS A 313 -28.34 6.87 -9.59
C LYS A 313 -26.84 6.61 -9.73
N LEU A 314 -26.48 5.83 -10.75
CA LEU A 314 -25.09 5.50 -11.06
C LEU A 314 -24.33 6.68 -11.66
N PRO A 315 -22.99 6.70 -11.54
CA PRO A 315 -22.17 5.82 -10.69
C PRO A 315 -22.22 6.18 -9.19
N ILE A 316 -21.69 5.30 -8.33
CA ILE A 316 -21.78 5.41 -6.86
C ILE A 316 -20.38 5.46 -6.22
N ILE A 317 -20.17 6.39 -5.28
CA ILE A 317 -19.07 6.30 -4.31
C ILE A 317 -19.59 5.74 -3.01
N ILE A 318 -19.02 4.62 -2.58
CA ILE A 318 -19.42 3.93 -1.36
C ILE A 318 -18.46 4.30 -0.24
N CYS A 319 -18.98 5.02 0.77
CA CYS A 319 -18.23 5.42 1.95
C CYS A 319 -18.56 4.54 3.16
N MET A 320 -18.66 3.24 2.96
CA MET A 320 -18.93 2.24 3.98
C MET A 320 -17.70 1.38 4.24
N LYS A 321 -17.51 0.98 5.50
CA LYS A 321 -16.48 0.00 5.85
C LYS A 321 -17.04 -1.40 5.60
N LEU A 322 -16.31 -2.20 4.83
CA LEU A 322 -16.59 -3.62 4.66
C LEU A 322 -16.56 -4.36 6.01
N ASP A 323 -17.26 -5.50 6.11
CA ASP A 323 -17.22 -6.41 7.26
C ASP A 323 -17.68 -5.80 8.61
N LEU A 324 -18.45 -4.71 8.60
CA LEU A 324 -19.01 -4.11 9.83
C LEU A 324 -20.50 -4.38 10.05
N THR A 325 -21.16 -5.04 9.09
CA THR A 325 -22.61 -5.22 9.09
C THR A 325 -23.02 -6.70 9.05
N ASN A 326 -22.11 -7.60 9.47
CA ASN A 326 -22.34 -9.05 9.41
C ASN A 326 -22.82 -9.52 8.01
N GLY A 327 -22.24 -8.93 6.95
CA GLY A 327 -22.55 -9.25 5.56
C GLY A 327 -23.79 -8.57 4.98
N GLU A 328 -24.53 -7.76 5.75
CA GLU A 328 -25.76 -7.12 5.27
C GLU A 328 -25.48 -6.10 4.15
N PHE A 329 -24.47 -5.25 4.34
CA PHE A 329 -24.04 -4.30 3.33
C PHE A 329 -23.60 -5.03 2.05
N GLU A 330 -22.83 -6.09 2.19
CA GLU A 330 -22.31 -6.89 1.08
C GLU A 330 -23.47 -7.54 0.30
N ARG A 331 -24.49 -8.09 0.98
CA ARG A 331 -25.71 -8.61 0.34
C ARG A 331 -26.50 -7.53 -0.39
N ASN A 332 -26.63 -6.34 0.21
CA ASN A 332 -27.31 -5.21 -0.44
C ASN A 332 -26.54 -4.70 -1.67
N LEU A 333 -25.21 -4.69 -1.63
CA LEU A 333 -24.41 -4.32 -2.79
C LEU A 333 -24.52 -5.36 -3.91
N GLN A 334 -24.49 -6.65 -3.55
CA GLN A 334 -24.65 -7.76 -4.49
C GLN A 334 -26.03 -7.73 -5.17
N SER A 335 -27.10 -7.38 -4.45
CA SER A 335 -28.45 -7.34 -5.04
C SER A 335 -28.64 -6.30 -6.13
N LEU A 336 -27.76 -5.28 -6.20
CA LEU A 336 -27.78 -4.27 -7.26
C LEU A 336 -27.09 -4.74 -8.56
N ASN A 337 -26.38 -5.88 -8.55
CA ASN A 337 -25.63 -6.41 -9.70
C ASN A 337 -24.68 -5.39 -10.36
N LEU A 338 -24.00 -4.58 -9.55
CA LEU A 338 -23.07 -3.55 -10.01
C LEU A 338 -21.65 -4.07 -10.20
N ILE A 339 -20.91 -3.47 -11.13
CA ILE A 339 -19.51 -3.82 -11.43
C ILE A 339 -18.56 -2.85 -10.71
N GLU A 340 -17.71 -3.36 -9.81
CA GLU A 340 -16.67 -2.59 -9.14
C GLU A 340 -15.68 -1.97 -10.14
N GLY A 341 -15.33 -0.70 -9.94
CA GLY A 341 -14.45 0.04 -10.85
C GLY A 341 -15.13 0.56 -12.12
N LYS A 342 -16.43 0.28 -12.31
CA LYS A 342 -17.24 0.85 -13.40
C LYS A 342 -18.44 1.58 -12.84
N ASP A 343 -19.30 0.87 -12.13
CA ASP A 343 -20.56 1.40 -11.61
C ASP A 343 -20.38 2.00 -10.21
N TYR A 344 -19.40 1.50 -9.45
CA TYR A 344 -19.06 2.05 -8.15
C TYR A 344 -17.58 1.96 -7.80
N TYR A 345 -17.16 2.80 -6.86
CA TYR A 345 -15.86 2.72 -6.18
C TYR A 345 -16.04 2.78 -4.68
N LEU A 346 -15.21 2.00 -3.96
CA LEU A 346 -15.10 2.09 -2.51
C LEU A 346 -14.13 3.21 -2.12
N PHE A 347 -14.47 3.99 -1.09
CA PHE A 347 -13.59 5.02 -0.51
C PHE A 347 -13.76 5.08 1.00
N GLY A 348 -12.68 4.97 1.79
CA GLY A 348 -12.84 5.07 3.25
C GLY A 348 -11.61 4.82 4.10
#